data_AF-A0A8J7DXB9-F1
#
_entry.id   AF-A0A8J7DXB9-F1
#
_cell.length_a   1.000
_cell.length_b   1.000
_cell.length_c   1.000
_cell.angle_alpha   90.00
_cell.angle_beta   90.00
_cell.angle_gamma   90.00
#
_symmetry.space_group_name_H-M   'P 1'
#
loop_
_entity.id
_entity.type
_entity.pdbx_description
1 polymer ?
#
loop_
_entity_poly.entity_id
_entity_poly.type
_entity_poly.pdbx_seq_one_letter_code
_entity_poly.pdbx_strand_id
1 'polypeptide(L)'
;MIFIPRFPILAALFSSFALPIFLAILSHTPLKISGLGKRFIFASLLSIGLWSGLSLISISQSLQSVGTSQLVADLLAGILILATASLCVFTFWTLIAWGFTLSMLMRLTDIQQPLTFEEWVAAYTGGQTLNTFTLDRLSVLFRFGWAKQKNDRVFIVRDRGIPIVRLTRWLRFMFGLE
;
A
#
# COMPACT_ATOMS: atom_id res chain seq x y z
N MET A 1 11.23 -31.11 11.03
CA MET A 1 9.76 -31.08 11.12
C MET A 1 9.24 -30.17 10.05
N ILE A 2 8.42 -30.69 9.12
CA ILE A 2 7.75 -29.85 8.11
C ILE A 2 6.43 -29.39 8.72
N PHE A 3 6.30 -28.09 8.98
CA PHE A 3 5.04 -27.49 9.42
C PHE A 3 4.17 -27.27 8.18
N ILE A 4 3.14 -28.10 8.00
CA ILE A 4 2.15 -27.92 6.95
C ILE A 4 0.99 -27.15 7.59
N PRO A 5 0.80 -25.86 7.25
CA PRO A 5 -0.29 -25.09 7.82
C PRO A 5 -1.62 -25.73 7.43
N ARG A 6 -2.61 -25.66 8.32
CA ARG A 6 -3.95 -26.18 8.02
C ARG A 6 -4.65 -25.31 6.99
N PHE A 7 -5.66 -25.89 6.35
CA PHE A 7 -6.34 -25.30 5.20
C PHE A 7 -6.83 -23.85 5.40
N PRO A 8 -7.47 -23.46 6.52
CA PRO A 8 -7.90 -22.07 6.72
C PRO A 8 -6.76 -21.05 6.73
N ILE A 9 -5.60 -21.46 7.27
CA ILE A 9 -4.38 -20.64 7.33
C ILE A 9 -3.74 -20.54 5.93
N LEU A 10 -3.67 -21.66 5.19
CA LEU A 10 -3.19 -21.65 3.81
C LEU A 10 -4.07 -20.78 2.91
N ALA A 11 -5.38 -20.88 3.05
CA ALA A 11 -6.34 -20.05 2.34
C ALA A 11 -6.12 -18.57 2.68
N ALA A 12 -5.87 -18.22 3.95
CA ALA A 12 -5.65 -16.84 4.37
C ALA A 12 -4.36 -16.28 3.74
N LEU A 13 -3.28 -17.07 3.72
CA LEU A 13 -2.03 -16.69 3.06
C LEU A 13 -2.23 -16.48 1.56
N PHE A 14 -2.91 -17.41 0.89
CA PHE A 14 -3.17 -17.29 -0.55
C PHE A 14 -4.01 -16.05 -0.88
N SER A 15 -5.09 -15.83 -0.13
CA SER A 15 -5.93 -14.65 -0.29
C SER A 15 -5.19 -13.34 0.04
N SER A 16 -4.24 -13.37 0.97
CA SER A 16 -3.37 -12.23 1.29
C SER A 16 -2.49 -11.85 0.10
N PHE A 17 -1.89 -12.83 -0.58
CA PHE A 17 -1.10 -12.60 -1.79
C PHE A 17 -1.97 -12.19 -3.00
N ALA A 18 -3.24 -12.61 -3.04
CA ALA A 18 -4.17 -12.21 -4.09
C ALA A 18 -4.60 -10.73 -3.99
N LEU A 19 -4.55 -10.12 -2.79
CA LEU A 19 -4.99 -8.74 -2.57
C LEU A 19 -4.29 -7.69 -3.47
N PRO A 20 -2.94 -7.63 -3.58
CA PRO A 20 -2.27 -6.71 -4.50
C PRO A 20 -2.60 -7.00 -5.97
N ILE A 21 -2.89 -8.26 -6.32
CA ILE A 21 -3.29 -8.66 -7.67
C ILE A 21 -4.70 -8.13 -7.97
N PHE A 22 -5.65 -8.27 -7.05
CA PHE A 22 -6.98 -7.68 -7.19
C PHE A 22 -6.93 -6.16 -7.31
N LEU A 23 -6.08 -5.50 -6.54
CA LEU A 23 -5.84 -4.05 -6.67
C LEU A 23 -5.36 -3.68 -8.07
N ALA A 24 -4.40 -4.42 -8.63
CA ALA A 24 -3.91 -4.18 -9.98
C ALA A 24 -5.00 -4.41 -11.03
N ILE A 25 -5.74 -5.52 -10.96
CA ILE A 25 -6.84 -5.84 -11.88
C ILE A 25 -7.92 -4.75 -11.85
N LEU A 26 -8.35 -4.32 -10.66
CA LEU A 26 -9.38 -3.27 -10.49
C LEU A 26 -8.88 -1.86 -10.88
N SER A 27 -7.58 -1.70 -11.12
CA SER A 27 -6.98 -0.45 -11.59
C SER A 27 -6.99 -0.31 -13.11
N HIS A 28 -7.17 -1.42 -13.84
CA HIS A 28 -7.16 -1.46 -15.30
C HIS A 28 -8.54 -1.82 -15.88
N THR A 29 -8.81 -1.38 -17.11
CA THR A 29 -10.01 -1.77 -17.87
C THR A 29 -9.96 -3.26 -18.23
N PRO A 30 -11.09 -4.01 -18.18
CA PRO A 30 -12.49 -3.54 -18.14
C PRO A 30 -13.09 -3.35 -16.74
N LEU A 31 -12.47 -3.86 -15.68
CA LEU A 31 -13.01 -3.85 -14.30
C LEU A 31 -12.61 -2.60 -13.50
N LYS A 32 -12.32 -1.49 -14.19
CA LYS A 32 -11.76 -0.29 -13.58
C LYS A 32 -12.77 0.33 -12.60
N ILE A 33 -12.39 0.41 -11.33
CA ILE A 33 -13.17 1.14 -10.33
C ILE A 33 -12.64 2.58 -10.21
N SER A 34 -13.54 3.56 -10.26
CA SER A 34 -13.19 4.97 -10.05
C SER A 34 -13.01 5.27 -8.57
N GLY A 35 -11.96 6.02 -8.24
CA GLY A 35 -11.62 6.38 -6.86
C GLY A 35 -10.72 5.36 -6.17
N LEU A 36 -9.59 5.84 -5.67
CA LEU A 36 -8.56 5.01 -5.03
C LEU A 36 -9.14 4.26 -3.83
N GLY A 37 -9.73 4.94 -2.85
CA GLY A 37 -10.26 4.28 -1.64
C GLY A 37 -11.25 3.15 -1.95
N LYS A 38 -12.11 3.34 -2.96
CA LYS A 38 -13.06 2.31 -3.41
C LYS A 38 -12.33 1.08 -3.95
N ARG A 39 -11.29 1.24 -4.78
CA ARG A 39 -10.49 0.11 -5.29
C ARG A 39 -9.96 -0.78 -4.18
N PHE A 40 -9.42 -0.18 -3.12
CA PHE A 40 -8.89 -0.93 -1.98
C PHE A 40 -9.97 -1.67 -1.21
N ILE A 41 -11.13 -1.04 -0.99
CA ILE A 41 -12.28 -1.70 -0.34
C ILE A 41 -12.72 -2.91 -1.16
N PHE A 42 -12.90 -2.76 -2.48
CA PHE A 42 -13.30 -3.87 -3.35
C PHE A 42 -12.26 -4.98 -3.42
N ALA A 43 -10.97 -4.66 -3.51
CA ALA A 43 -9.90 -5.67 -3.48
C ALA A 43 -9.87 -6.44 -2.15
N SER A 44 -10.07 -5.74 -1.03
CA SER A 44 -10.16 -6.36 0.30
C SER A 44 -11.37 -7.28 0.41
N LEU A 45 -12.54 -6.83 -0.09
CA LEU A 45 -13.75 -7.65 -0.13
C LEU A 45 -13.58 -8.90 -0.99
N LEU A 46 -12.92 -8.79 -2.15
CA LEU A 46 -12.59 -9.94 -2.99
C LEU A 46 -11.65 -10.93 -2.28
N SER A 47 -10.65 -10.42 -1.56
CA SER A 47 -9.73 -11.26 -0.77
C SER A 47 -10.44 -11.97 0.39
N ILE A 48 -11.30 -11.26 1.12
CA ILE A 48 -12.15 -11.84 2.18
C ILE A 48 -13.11 -12.87 1.59
N GLY A 49 -13.72 -12.57 0.44
CA GLY A 49 -14.62 -13.49 -0.27
C GLY A 49 -13.90 -14.76 -0.71
N LEU A 50 -12.69 -14.64 -1.28
CA LEU A 50 -11.85 -15.77 -1.66
C LEU A 50 -11.50 -16.63 -0.45
N TRP A 51 -11.07 -16.02 0.65
CA TRP A 51 -10.74 -16.75 1.86
C TRP A 51 -11.95 -17.44 2.48
N SER A 52 -13.08 -16.75 2.56
CA SER A 52 -14.32 -17.30 3.11
C SER A 52 -14.80 -18.48 2.28
N GLY A 53 -14.78 -18.34 0.95
CA GLY A 53 -15.14 -19.42 0.02
C GLY A 53 -14.24 -20.66 0.18
N LEU A 54 -12.92 -20.46 0.21
CA LEU A 54 -11.96 -21.56 0.42
C LEU A 54 -12.10 -22.18 1.81
N SER A 55 -12.34 -21.38 2.84
CA SER A 55 -12.52 -21.85 4.22
C SER A 55 -13.82 -22.64 4.37
N LEU A 56 -14.92 -22.23 3.74
CA LEU A 56 -16.19 -22.97 3.75
C LEU A 56 -16.08 -24.36 3.11
N ILE A 57 -15.34 -24.48 2.00
CA ILE A 57 -15.04 -25.78 1.38
C ILE A 57 -14.24 -26.67 2.35
N SER A 58 -13.34 -26.10 3.15
CA SER A 58 -12.56 -26.86 4.12
C SER A 58 -13.35 -27.25 5.38
N ILE A 59 -14.35 -26.46 5.79
CA ILE A 59 -15.20 -26.76 6.94
C ILE A 59 -16.02 -28.02 6.69
N SER A 60 -16.58 -28.19 5.48
CA SER A 60 -17.36 -29.38 5.13
C SER A 60 -16.53 -30.66 5.12
N GLN A 61 -15.22 -30.57 4.85
CA GLN A 61 -14.29 -31.71 4.85
C GLN A 61 -13.68 -32.00 6.24
N SER A 62 -13.53 -30.97 7.09
CA SER A 62 -12.85 -31.07 8.39
C SER A 62 -13.76 -31.39 9.56
N LEU A 63 -15.07 -31.16 9.45
CA LEU A 63 -16.06 -31.50 10.48
C LEU A 63 -16.10 -33.00 10.85
N GLN A 64 -15.60 -33.88 9.97
CA GLN A 64 -15.48 -35.31 10.23
C GLN A 64 -14.15 -35.74 10.89
N SER A 65 -13.13 -34.87 10.92
CA SER A 65 -11.76 -35.26 11.31
C SER A 65 -11.13 -34.42 12.42
N VAL A 66 -11.65 -33.22 12.71
CA VAL A 66 -11.04 -32.29 13.68
C VAL A 66 -12.08 -31.76 14.67
N GLY A 67 -11.68 -31.64 15.93
CA GLY A 67 -12.52 -31.04 16.98
C GLY A 67 -12.85 -29.56 16.70
N THR A 68 -14.06 -29.16 17.07
CA THR A 68 -14.61 -27.81 16.83
C THR A 68 -13.75 -26.68 17.39
N SER A 69 -13.12 -26.87 18.54
CA SER A 69 -12.24 -25.87 19.17
C SER A 69 -11.04 -25.50 18.30
N GLN A 70 -10.43 -26.49 17.66
CA GLN A 70 -9.26 -26.30 16.82
C GLN A 70 -9.61 -25.59 15.51
N LEU A 71 -10.76 -25.93 14.93
CA LEU A 71 -11.28 -25.26 13.73
C LEU A 71 -11.51 -23.77 13.99
N VAL A 72 -12.11 -23.42 15.13
CA VAL A 72 -12.31 -22.01 15.52
C VAL A 72 -10.98 -21.28 15.65
N ALA A 73 -9.98 -21.90 16.28
CA ALA A 73 -8.64 -21.30 16.40
C ALA A 73 -7.99 -21.05 15.03
N ASP A 74 -8.10 -22.00 14.10
CA ASP A 74 -7.52 -21.88 12.75
C ASP A 74 -8.22 -20.79 11.91
N LEU A 75 -9.55 -20.63 12.07
CA LEU A 75 -10.31 -19.56 11.44
C LEU A 75 -9.92 -18.18 11.98
N LEU A 76 -9.81 -18.05 13.30
CA LEU A 76 -9.36 -16.80 13.94
C LEU A 76 -7.94 -16.42 13.49
N ALA A 77 -7.03 -17.40 13.43
CA ALA A 77 -5.69 -17.17 12.89
C ALA A 77 -5.74 -16.68 11.43
N GLY A 78 -6.59 -17.28 10.59
CA GLY A 78 -6.80 -16.84 9.21
C GLY A 78 -7.29 -15.39 9.09
N ILE A 79 -8.25 -14.99 9.93
CA ILE A 79 -8.75 -13.61 9.99
C ILE A 79 -7.62 -12.65 10.36
N LEU A 80 -6.83 -12.96 11.39
CA LEU A 80 -5.72 -12.12 11.83
C LEU A 80 -4.67 -11.96 10.73
N ILE A 81 -4.32 -13.06 10.03
CA ILE A 81 -3.39 -13.03 8.90
C ILE A 81 -3.89 -12.08 7.81
N LEU A 82 -5.16 -12.20 7.42
CA LEU A 82 -5.75 -11.34 6.39
C LEU A 82 -5.83 -9.87 6.83
N ALA A 83 -6.17 -9.61 8.08
CA ALA A 83 -6.20 -8.25 8.62
C ALA A 83 -4.80 -7.61 8.56
N THR A 84 -3.76 -8.34 8.99
CA THR A 84 -2.37 -7.89 8.92
C THR A 84 -1.94 -7.65 7.47
N ALA A 85 -2.21 -8.59 6.57
CA ALA A 85 -1.87 -8.44 5.16
C ALA A 85 -2.57 -7.23 4.53
N SER A 86 -3.85 -7.03 4.85
CA SER A 86 -4.63 -5.87 4.37
C SER A 86 -4.02 -4.57 4.85
N LEU A 87 -3.63 -4.47 6.13
CA LEU A 87 -2.94 -3.29 6.66
C LEU A 87 -1.60 -3.05 5.96
N CYS A 88 -0.78 -4.09 5.77
CA CYS A 88 0.51 -3.96 5.08
C CYS A 88 0.34 -3.46 3.64
N VAL A 89 -0.60 -4.05 2.89
CA VAL A 89 -0.85 -3.64 1.51
C VAL A 89 -1.47 -2.24 1.46
N PHE A 90 -2.39 -1.91 2.38
CA PHE A 90 -2.96 -0.56 2.50
C PHE A 90 -1.86 0.48 2.73
N THR A 91 -0.97 0.26 3.70
CA THR A 91 0.14 1.17 4.00
C THR A 91 1.06 1.31 2.80
N PHE A 92 1.47 0.21 2.18
CA PHE A 92 2.34 0.27 1.01
C PHE A 92 1.69 1.03 -0.16
N TRP A 93 0.43 0.71 -0.45
CA TRP A 93 -0.30 1.30 -1.55
C TRP A 93 -0.63 2.78 -1.31
N THR A 94 -0.99 3.18 -0.09
CA THR A 94 -1.19 4.60 0.27
C THR A 94 0.11 5.42 0.20
N LEU A 95 1.26 4.84 0.55
CA LEU A 95 2.55 5.52 0.36
C LEU A 95 2.82 5.80 -1.13
N ILE A 96 2.49 4.86 -2.01
CA ILE A 96 2.67 5.01 -3.47
C ILE A 96 1.66 6.01 -4.06
N ALA A 97 0.41 5.92 -3.64
CA ALA A 97 -0.70 6.66 -4.24
C ALA A 97 -0.92 8.05 -3.64
N TRP A 98 -0.71 8.23 -2.33
CA TRP A 98 -1.11 9.42 -1.57
C TRP A 98 0.02 10.05 -0.74
N GLY A 99 1.26 9.54 -0.76
CA GLY A 99 2.30 9.97 0.20
C GLY A 99 2.45 11.49 0.34
N PHE A 100 2.43 12.22 -0.77
CA PHE A 100 2.48 13.69 -0.78
C PHE A 100 1.14 14.35 -0.41
N THR A 101 0.05 13.90 -1.02
CA THR A 101 -1.31 14.44 -0.81
C THR A 101 -1.80 14.26 0.62
N LEU A 102 -1.53 13.11 1.23
CA LEU A 102 -1.90 12.82 2.62
C LEU A 102 -1.08 13.69 3.58
N SER A 103 0.20 13.90 3.29
CA SER A 103 1.04 14.82 4.06
C SER A 103 0.52 16.27 3.99
N MET A 104 0.05 16.70 2.81
CA MET A 104 -0.61 18.01 2.65
C MET A 104 -1.94 18.10 3.41
N LEU A 105 -2.75 17.06 3.35
CA LEU A 105 -4.05 17.01 4.02
C LEU A 105 -3.91 16.99 5.55
N MET A 106 -2.99 16.20 6.10
CA MET A 106 -2.72 16.15 7.53
C MET A 106 -2.34 17.54 8.09
N ARG A 107 -1.52 18.30 7.36
CA ARG A 107 -1.15 19.67 7.74
C ARG A 107 -2.34 20.64 7.73
N LEU A 108 -3.29 20.44 6.83
CA LEU A 108 -4.54 21.20 6.83
C LEU A 108 -5.45 20.83 7.99
N THR A 109 -5.52 19.54 8.37
CA THR A 109 -6.37 19.10 9.48
C THR A 109 -5.81 19.46 10.86
N ASP A 110 -4.48 19.56 11.00
CA ASP A 110 -3.84 20.01 12.24
C ASP A 110 -4.17 21.48 12.55
N ILE A 111 -4.45 22.28 11.51
CA ILE A 111 -4.76 23.70 11.63
C ILE A 111 -6.27 23.86 11.46
N GLN A 112 -7.00 23.87 12.58
CA GLN A 112 -8.46 23.97 12.63
C GLN A 112 -9.02 25.36 12.25
N GLN A 113 -8.29 26.11 11.42
CA GLN A 113 -8.61 27.48 11.02
C GLN A 113 -8.50 27.60 9.50
N PRO A 114 -9.35 28.38 8.84
CA PRO A 114 -9.22 28.65 7.42
C PRO A 114 -7.88 29.39 7.16
N LEU A 115 -7.02 28.76 6.36
CA LEU A 115 -5.71 29.31 5.97
C LEU A 115 -5.79 29.94 4.59
N THR A 116 -5.06 31.03 4.40
CA THR A 116 -4.70 31.49 3.06
C THR A 116 -3.69 30.53 2.41
N PHE A 117 -3.54 30.59 1.09
CA PHE A 117 -2.61 29.74 0.37
C PHE A 117 -1.16 29.90 0.86
N GLU A 118 -0.74 31.13 1.16
CA GLU A 118 0.62 31.42 1.63
C GLU A 118 0.87 30.84 3.03
N GLU A 119 -0.08 30.99 3.94
CA GLU A 119 -0.02 30.41 5.29
C GLU A 119 -0.02 28.88 5.24
N TRP A 120 -0.75 28.28 4.31
CA TRP A 120 -0.71 26.85 4.08
C TRP A 120 0.65 26.37 3.55
N VAL A 121 1.24 27.08 2.58
CA VAL A 121 2.58 26.74 2.08
C VAL A 121 3.60 26.82 3.22
N ALA A 122 3.54 27.88 4.04
CA ALA A 122 4.39 28.03 5.21
C ALA A 122 4.16 26.91 6.24
N ALA A 123 2.91 26.54 6.53
CA ALA A 123 2.61 25.43 7.43
C ALA A 123 3.12 24.07 6.90
N TYR A 124 3.00 23.84 5.60
CA TYR A 124 3.45 22.61 4.95
C TYR A 124 4.98 22.49 4.93
N THR A 125 5.70 23.59 4.70
CA THR A 125 7.17 23.65 4.72
C THR A 125 7.75 23.78 6.13
N GLY A 126 6.92 23.93 7.17
CA GLY A 126 7.36 24.14 8.55
C GLY A 126 7.99 25.52 8.77
N GLY A 127 7.51 26.55 8.09
CA GLY A 127 8.00 27.93 8.13
C GLY A 127 9.23 28.17 7.24
N GLN A 128 9.71 27.15 6.53
CA GLN A 128 10.86 27.28 5.64
C GLN A 128 10.47 27.84 4.28
N THR A 129 11.41 28.52 3.61
CA THR A 129 11.22 28.89 2.21
C THR A 129 11.12 27.64 1.33
N LEU A 130 10.36 27.74 0.23
CA LEU A 130 10.18 26.64 -0.72
C LEU A 130 11.53 26.11 -1.25
N ASN A 131 12.53 26.99 -1.40
CA ASN A 131 13.89 26.61 -1.79
C ASN A 131 14.57 25.74 -0.73
N THR A 132 14.49 26.11 0.55
CA THR A 132 15.10 25.34 1.65
C THR A 132 14.45 23.95 1.76
N PHE A 133 13.13 23.88 1.67
CA PHE A 133 12.40 22.61 1.65
C PHE A 133 12.79 21.73 0.45
N THR A 134 12.94 22.32 -0.73
CA THR A 134 13.34 21.60 -1.94
C THR A 134 14.77 21.08 -1.83
N LEU A 135 15.69 21.86 -1.26
CA LEU A 135 17.07 21.44 -0.98
C LEU A 135 17.12 20.29 0.03
N ASP A 136 16.29 20.32 1.07
CA ASP A 136 16.18 19.23 2.03
C ASP A 136 15.72 17.93 1.37
N ARG A 137 14.68 17.98 0.52
CA ARG A 137 14.23 16.81 -0.26
C ARG A 137 15.26 16.34 -1.28
N LEU A 138 15.99 17.25 -1.92
CA LEU A 138 17.11 16.92 -2.82
C LEU A 138 18.26 16.26 -2.06
N SER A 139 18.53 16.66 -0.82
CA SER A 139 19.56 16.06 0.02
C SER A 139 19.32 14.55 0.22
N VAL A 140 18.05 14.13 0.31
CA VAL A 140 17.67 12.71 0.38
C VAL A 140 18.07 11.98 -0.90
N LEU A 141 17.80 12.57 -2.07
CA LEU A 141 18.19 12.00 -3.37
C LEU A 141 19.71 11.91 -3.53
N PHE A 142 20.46 12.87 -2.98
CA PHE A 142 21.92 12.88 -2.96
C PHE A 142 22.47 11.83 -2.00
N ARG A 143 21.90 11.73 -0.79
CA ARG A 143 22.31 10.76 0.24
C ARG A 143 22.16 9.32 -0.22
N PHE A 144 21.10 9.01 -0.96
CA PHE A 144 20.92 7.67 -1.56
C PHE A 144 21.68 7.48 -2.89
N GLY A 145 22.37 8.52 -3.38
CA GLY A 145 23.12 8.48 -4.63
C GLY A 145 22.24 8.30 -5.86
N TRP A 146 20.99 8.74 -5.81
CA TRP A 146 20.05 8.72 -6.94
C TRP A 146 20.19 9.96 -7.82
N ALA A 147 20.65 11.06 -7.22
CA ALA A 147 21.01 12.29 -7.93
C ALA A 147 22.37 12.83 -7.45
N LYS A 148 22.98 13.71 -8.23
CA LYS A 148 24.19 14.47 -7.89
C LYS A 148 24.03 15.91 -8.35
N GLN A 149 24.62 16.85 -7.63
CA GLN A 149 24.72 18.25 -8.05
C GLN A 149 26.11 18.51 -8.62
N LYS A 150 26.17 19.18 -9.79
CA LYS A 150 27.41 19.67 -10.39
C LYS A 150 27.16 21.02 -11.06
N ASN A 151 27.93 22.04 -10.68
CA ASN A 151 27.88 23.39 -11.24
C ASN A 151 26.44 23.92 -11.35
N ASP A 152 25.74 23.94 -10.21
CA ASP A 152 24.36 24.43 -10.09
C ASP A 152 23.28 23.62 -10.84
N ARG A 153 23.65 22.48 -11.43
CA ARG A 153 22.71 21.57 -12.09
C ARG A 153 22.58 20.25 -11.34
N VAL A 154 21.36 19.73 -11.27
CA VAL A 154 21.04 18.42 -10.67
C VAL A 154 20.94 17.37 -11.78
N PHE A 155 21.69 16.28 -11.62
CA PHE A 155 21.72 15.15 -12.55
C PHE A 155 21.28 13.87 -11.85
N ILE A 156 20.51 13.03 -12.54
CA ILE A 156 20.23 11.67 -12.07
C ILE A 156 21.49 10.80 -12.23
N VAL A 157 21.82 10.03 -11.20
CA VAL A 157 22.86 8.99 -11.28
C VAL A 157 22.30 7.82 -12.07
N ARG A 158 22.85 7.57 -13.27
CA ARG A 158 22.28 6.62 -14.23
C ARG A 158 22.08 5.22 -13.67
N ASP A 159 23.06 4.72 -12.92
CA ASP A 159 23.09 3.33 -12.46
C ASP A 159 22.16 3.05 -11.27
N ARG A 160 21.81 4.08 -10.49
CA ARG A 160 21.00 3.93 -9.26
C ARG A 160 19.66 4.65 -9.34
N GLY A 161 19.62 5.84 -9.91
CA GLY A 161 18.41 6.65 -10.03
C GLY A 161 17.45 6.17 -11.12
N ILE A 162 17.95 5.76 -12.30
CA ILE A 162 17.07 5.28 -13.38
C ILE A 162 16.29 4.01 -13.01
N PRO A 163 16.90 2.97 -12.41
CA PRO A 163 16.16 1.79 -11.98
C PRO A 163 15.02 2.11 -11.02
N ILE A 164 15.24 3.04 -10.08
CA ILE A 164 14.23 3.44 -9.09
C ILE A 164 13.10 4.26 -9.73
N VAL A 165 13.42 5.14 -10.68
CA VAL A 165 12.40 5.84 -11.47
C VAL A 165 11.57 4.84 -12.29
N ARG A 166 12.20 3.84 -12.90
CA ARG A 166 11.48 2.79 -13.65
C ARG A 166 10.60 1.95 -12.73
N LEU A 167 11.11 1.56 -11.56
CA LEU A 167 10.35 0.81 -10.56
C LEU A 167 9.14 1.60 -10.06
N THR A 168 9.32 2.89 -9.73
CA THR A 168 8.23 3.73 -9.24
C THR A 168 7.18 4.00 -10.32
N ARG A 169 7.57 4.21 -11.59
CA ARG A 169 6.62 4.27 -12.71
C ARG A 169 5.89 2.96 -12.91
N TRP A 170 6.59 1.83 -12.91
CA TRP A 170 5.96 0.52 -13.06
C TRP A 170 4.95 0.25 -11.94
N LEU A 171 5.30 0.55 -10.68
CA LEU A 171 4.37 0.45 -9.55
C LEU A 171 3.15 1.37 -9.73
N ARG A 172 3.36 2.62 -10.16
CA ARG A 172 2.26 3.56 -10.41
C ARG A 172 1.33 3.11 -11.54
N PHE A 173 1.91 2.62 -12.63
CA PHE A 173 1.18 2.03 -13.74
C PHE A 173 0.33 0.84 -13.27
N MET A 174 0.94 -0.11 -12.56
CA MET A 174 0.27 -1.31 -12.02
C MET A 174 -0.94 -0.98 -11.14
N PHE A 175 -0.93 0.16 -10.44
CA PHE A 175 -2.04 0.61 -9.60
C PHE A 175 -2.92 1.70 -10.24
N GLY A 176 -2.74 1.95 -11.55
CA GLY A 176 -3.54 2.90 -12.32
C GLY A 176 -3.52 4.32 -11.74
N LEU A 177 -2.31 4.79 -11.40
CA LEU A 177 -1.98 6.11 -10.85
C LEU A 177 -1.30 7.06 -11.86
N GLU A 178 -1.27 6.66 -13.14
CA GLU A 178 -0.80 7.48 -14.27
C GLU A 178 -1.97 8.11 -15.03
#